data_AF-A0A0L6WSR1-F1
#
_entry.id   AF-A0A0L6WSR1-F1
#
_cell.length_a   1.000
_cell.length_b   1.000
_cell.length_c   1.000
_cell.angle_alpha   90.00
_cell.angle_beta   90.00
_cell.angle_gamma   90.00
#
_symmetry.space_group_name_H-M   'P 1'
#
loop_
_entity.id
_entity.type
_entity.pdbx_description
1 polymer ?
#
loop_
_entity_poly.entity_id
_entity_poly.type
_entity_poly.pdbx_seq_one_letter_code
_entity_poly.pdbx_strand_id
1 'polypeptide(L)'
;MDANSAGSKDVNRKLEEYIEKIHYSDRYSDDDYEYRHVILPKQLLKMIPKHFFNPDDSGTLRLLAEPEWRGIGITQSLGWEHYEVHAPEPHVLLFRRPKDFVAPPQHTKQAPRRK
;
A
#
# COMPACT_ATOMS: atom_id res chain seq x y z
N MET A 1 -29.21 -20.86 12.80
CA MET A 1 -27.74 -20.77 12.64
C MET A 1 -27.52 -19.52 11.82
N ASP A 2 -26.71 -18.55 12.30
CA ASP A 2 -26.04 -17.46 11.53
C ASP A 2 -25.80 -16.20 12.40
N ALA A 3 -25.15 -16.37 13.55
CA ALA A 3 -24.67 -15.25 14.38
C ALA A 3 -23.28 -14.74 13.94
N ASN A 4 -22.65 -15.34 12.92
CA ASN A 4 -21.25 -15.09 12.55
C ASN A 4 -21.06 -14.11 11.37
N SER A 5 -22.14 -13.68 10.72
CA SER A 5 -22.07 -12.86 9.50
C SER A 5 -22.08 -11.34 9.76
N ALA A 6 -22.60 -10.90 10.91
CA ALA A 6 -22.65 -9.49 11.29
C ALA A 6 -21.26 -8.94 11.65
N GLY A 7 -20.50 -9.68 12.48
CA GLY A 7 -19.17 -9.25 12.93
C GLY A 7 -18.15 -9.06 11.80
N SER A 8 -18.20 -9.90 10.76
CA SER A 8 -17.31 -9.77 9.60
C SER A 8 -17.61 -8.53 8.76
N LYS A 9 -18.89 -8.13 8.66
CA LYS A 9 -19.29 -6.91 7.92
C LYS A 9 -18.83 -5.65 8.64
N ASP A 10 -18.91 -5.61 9.96
CA ASP A 10 -18.44 -4.48 10.76
C ASP A 10 -16.91 -4.29 10.70
N VAL A 11 -16.16 -5.40 10.69
CA VAL A 11 -14.70 -5.35 10.50
C VAL A 11 -14.34 -4.84 9.11
N ASN A 12 -15.03 -5.32 8.07
CA ASN A 12 -14.78 -4.86 6.70
C ASN A 12 -15.06 -3.37 6.54
N ARG A 13 -16.18 -2.88 7.08
CA ARG A 13 -16.53 -1.45 7.03
C ARG A 13 -15.49 -0.57 7.73
N LYS A 14 -14.97 -1.00 8.89
CA LYS A 14 -13.91 -0.29 9.60
C LYS A 14 -12.59 -0.29 8.81
N LEU A 15 -12.28 -1.41 8.16
CA LEU A 15 -11.10 -1.53 7.31
C LEU A 15 -11.17 -0.53 6.15
N GLU A 16 -12.31 -0.47 5.45
CA GLU A 16 -12.56 0.50 4.37
C GLU A 16 -12.40 1.94 4.86
N GLU A 17 -13.01 2.29 6.00
CA GLU A 17 -12.87 3.63 6.61
C GLU A 17 -11.41 3.98 6.93
N TYR A 18 -10.59 3.01 7.34
CA TYR A 18 -9.17 3.25 7.59
C TYR A 18 -8.36 3.33 6.30
N ILE A 19 -8.72 2.60 5.25
CA ILE A 19 -8.06 2.70 3.94
C ILE A 19 -8.25 4.11 3.36
N GLU A 20 -9.45 4.67 3.48
CA GLU A 20 -9.75 6.05 3.03
C GLU A 20 -8.93 7.12 3.76
N LYS A 21 -8.45 6.81 4.97
CA LYS A 21 -7.64 7.71 5.81
C LYS A 21 -6.12 7.56 5.59
N ILE A 22 -5.69 6.73 4.64
CA ILE A 22 -4.28 6.63 4.26
C ILE A 22 -3.84 7.97 3.66
N HIS A 23 -2.76 8.54 4.21
CA HIS A 23 -2.20 9.80 3.75
C HIS A 23 -1.02 9.57 2.82
N TYR A 24 -0.97 10.30 1.71
CA TYR A 24 0.08 10.23 0.71
C TYR A 24 0.78 11.58 0.66
N SER A 25 2.10 11.60 0.84
CA SER A 25 2.87 12.84 0.74
C SER A 25 2.94 13.38 -0.68
N ASP A 26 3.36 14.63 -0.81
CA ASP A 26 3.88 15.13 -2.09
C ASP A 26 5.09 14.31 -2.54
N ARG A 27 5.32 14.33 -3.85
CA ARG A 27 6.46 13.64 -4.47
C ARG A 27 7.67 14.56 -4.45
N TYR A 28 8.82 14.00 -4.15
CA TYR A 28 10.12 14.67 -4.20
C TYR A 28 11.10 13.80 -4.97
N SER A 29 12.19 14.36 -5.49
CA SER A 29 13.09 13.61 -6.37
C SER A 29 14.54 14.04 -6.22
N ASP A 30 15.46 13.09 -6.39
CA ASP A 30 16.87 13.36 -6.66
C ASP A 30 17.17 13.16 -8.15
N ASP A 31 18.40 12.86 -8.55
CA ASP A 31 18.75 12.68 -9.97
C ASP A 31 18.17 11.39 -10.59
N ASP A 32 18.05 10.32 -9.81
CA ASP A 32 17.74 8.97 -10.30
C ASP A 32 16.30 8.52 -9.98
N TYR A 33 15.75 8.99 -8.86
CA TYR A 33 14.51 8.48 -8.28
C TYR A 33 13.51 9.59 -7.95
N GLU A 34 12.24 9.20 -7.96
CA GLU A 34 11.11 9.90 -7.37
C GLU A 34 10.70 9.18 -6.08
N TYR A 35 10.39 9.94 -5.05
CA TYR A 35 10.12 9.46 -3.69
C TYR A 35 8.80 9.99 -3.17
N ARG A 36 8.22 9.24 -2.25
CA ARG A 36 7.02 9.60 -1.50
C ARG A 36 6.99 8.78 -0.21
N HIS A 37 6.40 9.31 0.84
CA HIS A 37 6.03 8.52 2.00
C HIS A 37 4.51 8.35 2.09
N VAL A 38 4.08 7.21 2.60
CA VAL A 38 2.68 6.88 2.87
C VAL A 38 2.53 6.69 4.37
N ILE A 39 1.55 7.37 4.95
CA ILE A 39 1.27 7.29 6.38
C ILE A 39 -0.02 6.50 6.59
N LEU A 40 0.09 5.34 7.22
CA LEU A 40 -1.04 4.50 7.58
C LEU A 40 -1.70 5.01 8.86
N PRO A 41 -3.04 4.97 8.96
CA PRO A 41 -3.69 5.13 10.25
C PRO A 41 -3.22 4.05 11.22
N LYS A 42 -2.91 4.43 12.47
CA LYS A 42 -2.40 3.49 13.49
C LYS A 42 -3.33 2.29 13.72
N GLN A 43 -4.64 2.45 13.48
CA GLN A 43 -5.59 1.35 13.59
C GLN A 43 -5.52 0.38 12.41
N LEU A 44 -5.25 0.87 11.21
CA LEU A 44 -4.98 0.03 10.04
C LEU A 44 -3.72 -0.80 10.28
N LEU A 45 -2.64 -0.18 10.76
CA LEU A 45 -1.38 -0.88 11.06
C LEU A 45 -1.60 -2.07 12.01
N LYS A 46 -2.43 -1.93 13.04
CA LYS A 46 -2.75 -3.01 13.99
C LYS A 46 -3.53 -4.17 13.37
N MET A 47 -4.25 -3.93 12.27
CA MET A 47 -5.03 -4.94 11.55
C MET A 47 -4.19 -5.71 10.52
N ILE A 48 -2.97 -5.24 10.20
CA ILE A 48 -2.09 -5.91 9.24
C ILE A 48 -1.65 -7.28 9.81
N PRO A 49 -1.64 -8.34 8.97
CA PRO A 49 -1.15 -9.65 9.39
C PRO A 49 0.27 -9.63 9.95
N LYS A 50 0.52 -10.38 11.02
CA LYS A 50 1.82 -10.39 11.73
C LYS A 50 3.01 -10.79 10.86
N HIS A 51 2.82 -11.58 9.81
CA HIS A 51 3.89 -12.00 8.89
C HIS A 51 4.37 -10.89 7.93
N PHE A 52 3.72 -9.72 7.94
CA PHE A 52 4.20 -8.52 7.25
C PHE A 52 5.06 -7.63 8.15
N PHE A 53 5.18 -7.97 9.43
CA PHE A 53 6.07 -7.26 10.36
C PHE A 53 7.44 -7.92 10.38
N ASN A 54 8.47 -7.14 10.65
CA ASN A 54 9.80 -7.67 10.94
C ASN A 54 9.74 -8.51 12.24
N PRO A 55 10.56 -9.57 12.34
CA PRO A 55 10.61 -10.41 13.53
C PRO A 55 11.37 -9.75 14.69
N ASP A 56 12.03 -8.61 14.45
CA ASP A 56 12.58 -7.80 15.52
C ASP A 56 11.45 -7.05 16.24
N ASP A 57 11.59 -6.80 17.53
CA ASP A 57 10.58 -6.09 18.34
C ASP A 57 10.43 -4.60 17.95
N SER A 58 10.88 -4.22 16.75
CA SER A 58 10.78 -2.87 16.19
C SER A 58 9.33 -2.45 15.93
N GLY A 59 8.42 -3.42 15.74
CA GLY A 59 7.03 -3.15 15.37
C GLY A 59 6.86 -2.56 13.97
N THR A 60 7.90 -2.64 13.13
CA THR A 60 7.90 -2.13 11.76
C THR A 60 7.45 -3.20 10.75
N LEU A 61 6.95 -2.76 9.61
CA LEU A 61 6.70 -3.65 8.48
C LEU A 61 8.02 -4.05 7.82
N ARG A 62 8.13 -5.31 7.37
CA ARG A 62 9.21 -5.71 6.46
C ARG A 62 9.06 -5.00 5.12
N LEU A 63 10.07 -5.09 4.25
CA LEU A 63 9.91 -4.66 2.87
C LEU A 63 8.79 -5.47 2.20
N LEU A 64 7.88 -4.75 1.55
CA LEU A 64 6.65 -5.30 1.00
C LEU A 64 6.72 -5.24 -0.52
N ALA A 65 6.40 -6.34 -1.17
CA ALA A 65 6.24 -6.37 -2.63
C ALA A 65 4.97 -5.63 -3.04
N GLU A 66 4.89 -5.23 -4.32
CA GLU A 66 3.71 -4.56 -4.90
C GLU A 66 2.36 -5.19 -4.55
N PRO A 67 2.14 -6.52 -4.74
CA PRO A 67 0.87 -7.13 -4.36
C PRO A 67 0.57 -7.05 -2.86
N GLU A 68 1.59 -7.01 -2.01
CA GLU A 68 1.44 -7.03 -0.55
C GLU A 68 1.01 -5.65 -0.03
N TRP A 69 1.69 -4.58 -0.45
CA TRP A 69 1.30 -3.23 -0.04
C TRP A 69 -0.01 -2.78 -0.68
N ARG A 70 -0.31 -3.22 -1.91
CA ARG A 70 -1.64 -3.01 -2.52
C ARG A 70 -2.73 -3.75 -1.73
N GLY A 71 -2.44 -4.95 -1.23
CA GLY A 71 -3.35 -5.73 -0.38
C GLY A 71 -3.71 -5.06 0.95
N ILE A 72 -2.86 -4.15 1.46
CA ILE A 72 -3.16 -3.33 2.65
C ILE A 72 -4.15 -2.19 2.33
N GLY A 73 -4.38 -1.90 1.05
CA GLY A 73 -5.23 -0.80 0.58
C GLY A 73 -4.45 0.44 0.11
N ILE A 74 -3.12 0.40 0.14
CA ILE A 74 -2.29 1.47 -0.42
C ILE A 74 -2.49 1.50 -1.94
N THR A 75 -2.93 2.65 -2.45
CA THR A 75 -3.21 2.84 -3.88
C THR A 75 -2.35 3.96 -4.44
N GLN A 76 -1.46 3.60 -5.36
CA GLN A 76 -0.60 4.53 -6.09
C GLN A 76 -0.34 3.99 -7.51
N SER A 77 0.24 4.83 -8.37
CA SER A 77 0.57 4.48 -9.76
C SER A 77 1.54 3.30 -9.85
N LEU A 78 1.83 2.83 -11.06
CA LEU A 78 2.82 1.76 -11.27
C LEU A 78 4.25 2.25 -11.01
N GLY A 79 5.12 1.30 -10.65
CA GLY A 79 6.57 1.49 -10.51
C GLY A 79 7.07 1.88 -9.13
N TRP A 80 6.18 2.04 -8.15
CA TRP A 80 6.58 2.35 -6.77
C TRP A 80 7.05 1.10 -6.01
N GLU A 81 8.22 1.21 -5.38
CA GLU A 81 8.85 0.17 -4.57
C GLU A 81 8.93 0.62 -3.11
N HIS A 82 8.49 -0.23 -2.18
CA HIS A 82 8.74 -0.03 -0.75
C HIS A 82 10.21 -0.36 -0.48
N TYR A 83 11.04 0.67 -0.25
CA TYR A 83 12.50 0.50 -0.31
C TYR A 83 13.20 0.58 1.05
N GLU A 84 12.59 1.22 2.04
CA GLU A 84 13.21 1.41 3.35
C GLU A 84 12.18 1.43 4.47
N VAL A 85 12.60 0.95 5.64
CA VAL A 85 11.78 0.86 6.85
C VAL A 85 12.15 2.01 7.80
N HIS A 86 11.13 2.75 8.25
CA HIS A 86 11.32 3.86 9.18
C HIS A 86 10.98 3.45 10.62
N ALA A 87 11.98 3.04 11.39
CA ALA A 87 11.79 2.52 12.75
C ALA A 87 11.14 3.50 13.77
N PRO A 88 11.47 4.81 13.79
CA PRO A 88 10.84 5.74 14.72
C PRO A 88 9.31 5.86 14.55
N GLU A 89 8.82 5.75 13.31
CA GLU A 89 7.40 5.84 12.99
C GLU A 89 6.97 4.65 12.11
N PRO A 90 6.62 3.48 12.70
CA PRO A 90 6.37 2.23 11.96
C PRO A 90 5.14 2.27 11.03
N HIS A 91 4.36 3.35 11.13
CA HIS A 91 3.20 3.62 10.30
C HIS A 91 3.53 4.46 9.05
N VAL A 92 4.78 4.88 8.91
CA VAL A 92 5.30 5.61 7.74
C VAL A 92 6.07 4.63 6.87
N LEU A 93 5.61 4.47 5.63
CA LEU A 93 6.24 3.61 4.62
C LEU A 93 6.90 4.48 3.55
N LEU A 94 8.14 4.14 3.19
CA LEU A 94 8.94 4.91 2.24
C LEU A 94 8.92 4.23 0.86
N PHE A 95 8.47 4.98 -0.15
CA PHE A 95 8.40 4.50 -1.52
C PHE A 95 9.35 5.27 -2.42
N ARG A 96 9.95 4.57 -3.39
CA ARG A 96 10.72 5.16 -4.49
C ARG A 96 10.29 4.58 -5.83
N ARG A 97 10.53 5.31 -6.91
CA ARG A 97 10.33 4.87 -8.30
C ARG A 97 11.41 5.47 -9.19
N PRO A 98 12.02 4.72 -10.12
CA PRO A 98 12.94 5.30 -11.10
C PRO A 98 12.26 6.39 -11.94
N LYS A 99 12.92 7.52 -12.20
CA LYS A 99 12.34 8.59 -13.02
C LYS A 99 12.01 8.16 -14.44
N ASP A 100 12.86 7.31 -15.02
CA ASP A 100 12.70 6.76 -16.36
C ASP A 100 11.77 5.53 -16.39
N PHE A 101 10.96 5.33 -15.35
CA PHE A 101 10.02 4.22 -15.31
C PHE A 101 9.00 4.32 -16.45
N VAL A 102 9.09 3.38 -17.39
CA VAL A 102 8.10 3.18 -18.45
C VAL A 102 7.18 2.04 -18.02
N ALA A 103 5.90 2.37 -17.80
CA ALA A 103 4.91 1.33 -17.53
C ALA A 103 4.84 0.36 -18.72
N PRO A 104 4.80 -0.96 -18.47
CA PRO A 104 4.70 -1.94 -19.54
C PRO A 104 3.46 -1.64 -20.39
N PRO A 105 3.55 -1.77 -21.73
CA PRO A 105 2.45 -1.47 -22.62
C PRO A 105 1.23 -2.31 -22.23
N GLN A 106 0.18 -1.65 -21.75
CA GLN A 106 -1.10 -2.29 -21.53
C GLN A 106 -1.60 -2.74 -22.90
N HIS A 107 -1.63 -4.04 -23.14
CA HIS A 107 -2.27 -4.61 -24.33
C HIS A 107 -3.76 -4.31 -24.23
N THR A 108 -4.18 -3.13 -24.70
CA THR A 108 -5.59 -2.82 -24.87
C THR A 108 -6.10 -3.80 -25.92
N LYS A 109 -6.79 -4.87 -25.50
CA LYS A 109 -7.66 -5.61 -26.40
C LYS A 109 -8.73 -4.62 -26.85
N GLN A 110 -8.47 -3.90 -27.94
CA GLN A 110 -9.46 -3.06 -28.58
C GLN A 110 -10.62 -3.97 -28.97
N ALA A 111 -11.74 -3.84 -28.28
CA ALA A 111 -12.97 -4.48 -28.70
C ALA A 111 -13.32 -3.94 -30.11
N PRO A 112 -13.60 -4.80 -31.10
CA PRO A 112 -13.92 -4.34 -32.44
C PRO A 112 -15.19 -3.48 -32.36
N ARG A 113 -15.08 -2.22 -32.79
CA ARG A 113 -16.23 -1.33 -32.99
C ARG A 113 -17.10 -1.94 -34.09
N ARG A 114 -18.24 -2.52 -33.72
CA ARG A 114 -19.28 -2.92 -34.67
C ARG A 114 -19.72 -1.68 -35.46
N LYS A 115 -19.60 -1.74 -36.79
CA LYS A 115 -20.26 -0.84 -37.74
C LYS A 115 -21.73 -1.20 -37.84
#